data_AF-H2XYV9-F1
#
_entry.id   AF-H2XYV9-F1
#
_cell.length_a   1.000
_cell.length_b   1.000
_cell.length_c   1.000
_cell.angle_alpha   90.00
_cell.angle_beta   90.00
_cell.angle_gamma   90.00
#
_symmetry.space_group_name_H-M   'P 1'
#
loop_
_entity.id
_entity.type
_entity.pdbx_description
1 polymer ?
#
loop_
_entity_poly.entity_id
_entity_poly.type
_entity_poly.pdbx_seq_one_letter_code
_entity_poly.pdbx_strand_id
1 'polypeptide(L)'
;MASLYGDEINQYLDATFGSDVKSLKNIENIFKEAKRKSEALKLQLTKAKEERTEKIESAISASVDALEHAKALDGATESIMTEVLSRLDDSETAVEKFRAVKAKIDEVERYVSYFKWIEKIDEASGGVQQSILSDSMQDACATFRTLVNHYTCFTGNQTKCKHLVNYLKDTIMFWYKILKDKLSKDLDGILKQINYPFINSPGPNTLQKAPNNPEKSIPSPYTNLDPAIHLTEVIKNLLVLNLPPELGRSSEASTSHAEKQEDLLLPFQLLLRPLKRRFIFHFTGTKPTNVIHKPEWYLTQILNWLENHAGFLEHTIQPILDDNGLAHRDAVVMFAQGLLQLVWAKLSVDIEEIIYTDELYSHVVDEVLLFDRELRAVHDIPTAVLNTSSPLTVLTQTHCIQKWLNIERTCAAERLDTLLASDEAWTSKFSEITEDIDEQRTPQ
;
A
#
# COMPACT_ATOMS: atom_id res chain seq x y z
N MET A 1 -94.05 37.40 51.96
CA MET A 1 -93.77 38.38 50.86
C MET A 1 -95.00 39.22 50.51
N ALA A 2 -96.23 38.68 50.48
CA ALA A 2 -97.43 39.46 50.13
C ALA A 2 -97.88 40.48 51.20
N SER A 3 -97.64 40.25 52.50
CA SER A 3 -98.01 41.22 53.55
C SER A 3 -97.06 42.42 53.64
N LEU A 4 -95.78 42.25 53.29
CA LEU A 4 -94.76 43.32 53.27
C LEU A 4 -95.00 44.36 52.16
N TYR A 5 -95.45 43.92 50.98
CA TYR A 5 -95.80 44.84 49.89
C TYR A 5 -97.08 45.63 50.16
N GLY A 6 -98.02 45.07 50.93
CA GLY A 6 -99.24 45.77 51.33
C GLY A 6 -98.96 46.95 52.25
N ASP A 7 -98.05 46.77 53.22
CA ASP A 7 -97.65 47.84 54.13
C ASP A 7 -96.84 48.94 53.43
N GLU A 8 -95.93 48.61 52.50
CA GLU A 8 -95.21 49.61 51.71
C GLU A 8 -96.14 50.42 50.79
N ILE A 9 -97.13 49.76 50.17
CA ILE A 9 -98.12 50.42 49.32
C ILE A 9 -99.03 51.33 50.16
N ASN A 10 -99.48 50.87 51.33
CA ASN A 10 -100.30 51.68 52.23
C ASN A 10 -99.51 52.85 52.81
N GLN A 11 -98.25 52.65 53.21
CA GLN A 11 -97.38 53.72 53.72
C GLN A 11 -97.06 54.75 52.63
N TYR A 12 -96.88 54.31 51.38
CA TYR A 12 -96.73 55.19 50.22
C TYR A 12 -98.00 55.97 49.91
N LEU A 13 -99.18 55.33 49.99
CA LEU A 13 -100.48 55.98 49.79
C LEU A 13 -100.78 57.01 50.90
N ASP A 14 -100.58 56.65 52.17
CA ASP A 14 -100.80 57.56 53.31
C ASP A 14 -99.83 58.76 53.27
N ALA A 15 -98.56 58.54 52.95
CA ALA A 15 -97.56 59.60 52.79
C ALA A 15 -97.86 60.55 51.61
N THR A 16 -98.56 60.06 50.59
CA THR A 16 -98.84 60.84 49.37
C THR A 16 -100.16 61.59 49.45
N PHE A 17 -101.15 61.07 50.20
CA PHE A 17 -102.53 61.59 50.19
C PHE A 17 -102.99 62.22 51.52
N GLY A 18 -102.57 61.79 52.71
CA GLY A 18 -103.00 62.42 53.98
C GLY A 18 -104.54 62.63 54.11
N SER A 19 -104.98 63.44 55.09
CA SER A 19 -106.41 63.65 55.41
C SER A 19 -107.05 64.91 54.79
N ASP A 20 -106.38 65.57 53.85
CA ASP A 20 -106.87 66.80 53.19
C ASP A 20 -107.23 66.54 51.72
N VAL A 21 -108.44 66.93 51.30
CA VAL A 21 -109.05 66.62 50.00
C VAL A 21 -108.26 67.22 48.80
N LYS A 22 -107.31 68.14 49.05
CA LYS A 22 -106.46 68.75 48.02
C LYS A 22 -105.31 67.85 47.52
N SER A 23 -104.98 66.77 48.22
CA SER A 23 -103.88 65.86 47.85
C SER A 23 -104.23 64.86 46.74
N LEU A 24 -105.52 64.70 46.41
CA LEU A 24 -106.03 63.84 45.32
C LEU A 24 -105.44 64.17 43.94
N LYS A 25 -104.86 65.36 43.74
CA LYS A 25 -104.12 65.70 42.50
C LYS A 25 -102.85 64.86 42.29
N ASN A 26 -102.29 64.26 43.35
CA ASN A 26 -101.09 63.41 43.23
C ASN A 26 -101.39 62.00 42.66
N ILE A 27 -102.63 61.50 42.72
CA ILE A 27 -103.06 60.21 42.12
C ILE A 27 -102.90 60.27 40.61
N GLU A 28 -103.24 61.41 40.00
CA GLU A 28 -103.16 61.58 38.55
C GLU A 28 -101.71 61.57 38.04
N ASN A 29 -100.78 62.12 38.82
CA ASN A 29 -99.35 62.10 38.50
C ASN A 29 -98.75 60.69 38.65
N ILE A 30 -99.09 59.96 39.71
CA ILE A 30 -98.59 58.59 39.91
C ILE A 30 -99.18 57.63 38.88
N PHE A 31 -100.47 57.76 38.56
CA PHE A 31 -101.08 56.96 37.50
C PHE A 31 -100.44 57.26 36.14
N LYS A 32 -100.16 58.53 35.83
CA LYS A 32 -99.40 58.91 34.61
C LYS A 32 -97.98 58.34 34.64
N GLU A 33 -97.28 58.38 35.76
CA GLU A 33 -95.91 57.87 35.85
C GLU A 33 -95.84 56.33 35.79
N ALA A 34 -96.74 55.63 36.48
CA ALA A 34 -96.86 54.18 36.45
C ALA A 34 -97.31 53.67 35.07
N LYS A 35 -98.26 54.37 34.43
CA LYS A 35 -98.67 54.09 33.04
C LYS A 35 -97.51 54.31 32.08
N ARG A 36 -96.75 55.39 32.23
CA ARG A 36 -95.56 55.67 31.41
C ARG A 36 -94.47 54.62 31.60
N LYS A 37 -94.21 54.16 32.83
CA LYS A 37 -93.25 53.08 33.12
C LYS A 37 -93.74 51.73 32.56
N SER A 38 -95.02 51.42 32.68
CA SER A 38 -95.60 50.19 32.11
C SER A 38 -95.56 50.18 30.58
N GLU A 39 -95.84 51.32 29.93
CA GLU A 39 -95.77 51.45 28.46
C GLU A 39 -94.31 51.40 27.98
N ALA A 40 -93.38 52.03 28.70
CA ALA A 40 -91.95 51.97 28.41
C ALA A 40 -91.38 50.54 28.55
N LEU A 41 -91.75 49.80 29.60
CA LEU A 41 -91.32 48.41 29.78
C LEU A 41 -91.92 47.47 28.73
N LYS A 42 -93.19 47.66 28.34
CA LYS A 42 -93.79 46.89 27.24
C LYS A 42 -93.08 47.15 25.92
N LEU A 43 -92.75 48.41 25.63
CA LEU A 43 -92.01 48.79 24.42
C LEU A 43 -90.58 48.22 24.42
N GLN A 44 -89.89 48.26 25.56
CA GLN A 44 -88.56 47.64 25.69
C GLN A 44 -88.63 46.12 25.54
N LEU A 45 -89.68 45.46 26.05
CA LEU A 45 -89.87 44.03 25.91
C LEU A 45 -90.14 43.62 24.46
N THR A 46 -90.98 44.35 23.73
CA THR A 46 -91.23 44.07 22.30
C THR A 46 -89.97 44.28 21.48
N LYS A 47 -89.25 45.39 21.71
CA LYS A 47 -88.00 45.69 21.01
C LYS A 47 -86.91 44.65 21.29
N ALA A 48 -86.76 44.22 22.55
CA ALA A 48 -85.82 43.16 22.92
C ALA A 48 -86.21 41.78 22.37
N LYS A 49 -87.51 41.49 22.23
CA LYS A 49 -87.98 40.25 21.58
C LYS A 49 -87.71 40.26 20.08
N GLU A 50 -87.96 41.38 19.40
CA GLU A 50 -87.67 41.55 17.97
C GLU A 50 -86.16 41.46 17.72
N GLU A 51 -85.34 42.23 18.45
CA GLU A 51 -83.87 42.18 18.33
C GLU A 51 -83.30 40.78 18.64
N ARG A 52 -83.89 40.05 19.61
CA ARG A 52 -83.48 38.68 19.91
C ARG A 52 -83.85 37.72 18.76
N THR A 53 -85.02 37.89 18.17
CA THR A 53 -85.50 37.02 17.09
C THR A 53 -84.69 37.27 15.82
N GLU A 54 -84.43 38.52 15.45
CA GLU A 54 -83.54 38.88 14.34
C GLU A 54 -82.11 38.38 14.56
N LYS A 55 -81.55 38.51 15.77
CA LYS A 55 -80.22 37.95 16.09
C LYS A 55 -80.19 36.43 15.99
N ILE A 56 -81.26 35.74 16.40
CA ILE A 56 -81.35 34.28 16.29
C ILE A 56 -81.49 33.86 14.82
N GLU A 57 -82.36 34.50 14.03
CA GLU A 57 -82.49 34.21 12.60
C GLU A 57 -81.19 34.50 11.84
N SER A 58 -80.55 35.63 12.10
CA SER A 58 -79.25 35.97 11.53
C SER A 58 -78.17 34.96 11.92
N ALA A 59 -78.13 34.52 13.18
CA ALA A 59 -77.18 33.50 13.64
C ALA A 59 -77.46 32.11 13.03
N ILE A 60 -78.73 31.74 12.82
CA ILE A 60 -79.12 30.50 12.16
C ILE A 60 -78.75 30.56 10.67
N SER A 61 -79.05 31.66 9.97
CA SER A 61 -78.64 31.86 8.58
C SER A 61 -77.12 31.76 8.43
N ALA A 62 -76.37 32.49 9.25
CA ALA A 62 -74.91 32.44 9.24
C ALA A 62 -74.37 31.03 9.55
N SER A 63 -75.03 30.27 10.43
CA SER A 63 -74.68 28.88 10.72
C SER A 63 -74.95 27.94 9.54
N VAL A 64 -76.04 28.15 8.80
CA VAL A 64 -76.37 27.36 7.61
C VAL A 64 -75.38 27.66 6.50
N ASP A 65 -75.10 28.93 6.24
CA ASP A 65 -74.11 29.37 5.25
C ASP A 65 -72.70 28.83 5.58
N ALA A 66 -72.31 28.88 6.85
CA ALA A 66 -71.03 28.32 7.31
C ALA A 66 -70.97 26.79 7.12
N LEU A 67 -72.07 26.07 7.32
CA LEU A 67 -72.14 24.62 7.12
C LEU A 67 -72.06 24.24 5.64
N GLU A 68 -72.72 25.02 4.78
CA GLU A 68 -72.67 24.83 3.33
C GLU A 68 -71.27 25.12 2.78
N HIS A 69 -70.63 26.19 3.27
CA HIS A 69 -69.24 26.51 2.97
C HIS A 69 -68.27 25.43 3.47
N ALA A 70 -68.50 24.86 4.65
CA ALA A 70 -67.69 23.75 5.18
C ALA A 70 -67.81 22.49 4.31
N LYS A 71 -69.00 22.15 3.83
CA LYS A 71 -69.20 21.02 2.89
C LYS A 71 -68.53 21.27 1.54
N ALA A 72 -68.61 22.50 1.03
CA ALA A 72 -67.93 22.87 -0.21
C ALA A 72 -66.40 22.76 -0.06
N LEU A 73 -65.84 23.17 1.09
CA LEU A 73 -64.43 22.98 1.41
C LEU A 73 -64.07 21.50 1.49
N ASP A 74 -64.87 20.68 2.16
CA ASP A 74 -64.61 19.24 2.33
C ASP A 74 -64.54 18.54 0.96
N GLY A 75 -65.51 18.80 0.08
CA GLY A 75 -65.51 18.28 -1.29
C GLY A 75 -64.34 18.79 -2.14
N ALA A 76 -63.95 20.07 -1.99
CA ALA A 76 -62.76 20.60 -2.65
C ALA A 76 -61.48 19.92 -2.13
N THR A 77 -61.41 19.58 -0.84
CA THR A 77 -60.26 18.93 -0.21
C THR A 77 -60.12 17.49 -0.72
N GLU A 78 -61.21 16.72 -0.81
CA GLU A 78 -61.21 15.38 -1.41
C GLU A 78 -60.79 15.40 -2.87
N SER A 79 -61.29 16.37 -3.65
CA SER A 79 -60.90 16.53 -5.06
C SER A 79 -59.41 16.82 -5.20
N ILE A 80 -58.87 17.74 -4.39
CA ILE A 80 -57.43 18.05 -4.38
C ILE A 80 -56.62 16.81 -3.97
N MET A 81 -57.06 16.08 -2.94
CA MET A 81 -56.36 14.88 -2.48
C MET A 81 -56.29 13.81 -3.57
N THR A 82 -57.38 13.61 -4.31
CA THR A 82 -57.44 12.66 -5.43
C THR A 82 -56.49 13.07 -6.55
N GLU A 83 -56.46 14.36 -6.92
CA GLU A 83 -55.54 14.85 -7.95
C GLU A 83 -54.07 14.80 -7.51
N VAL A 84 -53.78 15.10 -6.23
CA VAL A 84 -52.42 14.96 -5.68
C VAL A 84 -51.95 13.51 -5.73
N LEU A 85 -52.80 12.55 -5.34
CA LEU A 85 -52.47 11.12 -5.39
C LEU A 85 -52.23 10.64 -6.83
N SER A 86 -53.08 11.04 -7.78
CA SER A 86 -52.89 10.71 -9.20
C SER A 86 -51.58 11.29 -9.75
N ARG A 87 -51.26 12.55 -9.43
CA ARG A 87 -50.00 13.17 -9.85
C ARG A 87 -48.78 12.51 -9.20
N LEU A 88 -48.92 12.01 -7.97
CA LEU A 88 -47.85 11.28 -7.30
C LEU A 88 -47.54 9.97 -8.03
N ASP A 89 -48.58 9.20 -8.40
CA ASP A 89 -48.45 7.93 -9.13
C ASP A 89 -47.84 8.14 -10.54
N ASP A 90 -48.32 9.14 -11.28
CA ASP A 90 -47.72 9.54 -12.56
C ASP A 90 -46.25 9.95 -12.39
N SER A 91 -45.91 10.65 -11.31
CA SER A 91 -44.52 11.03 -11.02
C SER A 91 -43.66 9.81 -10.69
N GLU A 92 -44.20 8.81 -10.00
CA GLU A 92 -43.47 7.59 -9.62
C GLU A 92 -43.11 6.76 -10.86
N THR A 93 -44.05 6.62 -11.80
CA THR A 93 -43.76 5.95 -13.08
C THR A 93 -42.74 6.72 -13.93
N ALA A 94 -42.75 8.06 -13.90
CA ALA A 94 -41.76 8.89 -14.57
C ALA A 94 -40.37 8.77 -13.91
N VAL A 95 -40.31 8.73 -12.57
CA VAL A 95 -39.07 8.50 -11.81
C VAL A 95 -38.48 7.14 -12.14
N GLU A 96 -39.28 6.09 -12.26
CA GLU A 96 -38.80 4.75 -12.62
C GLU A 96 -38.22 4.70 -14.04
N LYS A 97 -38.88 5.35 -15.01
CA LYS A 97 -38.34 5.50 -16.37
C LYS A 97 -37.01 6.26 -16.36
N PHE A 98 -36.89 7.33 -15.57
CA PHE A 98 -35.65 8.10 -15.44
C PHE A 98 -34.53 7.26 -14.80
N ARG A 99 -34.84 6.46 -13.78
CA ARG A 99 -33.92 5.52 -13.14
C ARG A 99 -33.40 4.48 -14.14
N ALA A 100 -34.27 3.94 -14.99
CA ALA A 100 -33.88 3.00 -16.04
C ALA A 100 -32.97 3.65 -17.10
N VAL A 101 -33.25 4.89 -17.50
CA VAL A 101 -32.37 5.64 -18.43
C VAL A 101 -31.03 5.96 -17.77
N LYS A 102 -31.02 6.39 -16.51
CA LYS A 102 -29.80 6.65 -15.75
C LYS A 102 -28.92 5.40 -15.65
N ALA A 103 -29.51 4.24 -15.38
CA ALA A 103 -28.77 2.97 -15.34
C ALA A 103 -28.14 2.62 -16.69
N LYS A 104 -28.82 2.88 -17.82
CA LYS A 104 -28.24 2.73 -19.17
C LYS A 104 -27.11 3.71 -19.43
N ILE A 105 -27.24 4.96 -18.99
CA ILE A 105 -26.17 5.97 -19.08
C ILE A 105 -24.95 5.48 -18.28
N ASP A 106 -25.15 5.00 -17.05
CA ASP A 106 -24.07 4.46 -16.21
C ASP A 106 -23.39 3.23 -16.84
N GLU A 107 -24.13 2.42 -17.58
CA GLU A 107 -23.58 1.29 -18.34
C GLU A 107 -22.71 1.75 -19.52
N VAL A 108 -23.21 2.70 -20.33
CA VAL A 108 -22.44 3.26 -21.45
C VAL A 108 -21.20 3.99 -20.95
N GLU A 109 -21.30 4.76 -19.87
CA GLU A 109 -20.16 5.45 -19.26
C GLU A 109 -19.07 4.47 -18.80
N ARG A 110 -19.45 3.28 -18.29
CA ARG A 110 -18.49 2.21 -17.96
C ARG A 110 -17.79 1.68 -19.20
N TYR A 111 -18.51 1.42 -20.30
CA TYR A 111 -17.89 0.97 -21.55
C TYR A 111 -16.97 2.02 -22.15
N VAL A 112 -17.39 3.29 -22.18
CA VAL A 112 -16.55 4.39 -22.65
C VAL A 112 -15.28 4.50 -21.81
N SER A 113 -15.38 4.37 -20.49
CA SER A 113 -14.22 4.40 -19.60
C SER A 113 -13.27 3.23 -19.87
N TYR A 114 -13.80 2.04 -20.14
CA TYR A 114 -12.99 0.86 -20.50
C TYR A 114 -12.24 1.06 -21.83
N PHE A 115 -12.92 1.54 -22.87
CA PHE A 115 -12.30 1.80 -24.17
C PHE A 115 -11.25 2.90 -24.10
N LYS A 116 -11.48 3.97 -23.33
CA LYS A 116 -10.47 5.02 -23.08
C LYS A 116 -9.19 4.45 -22.47
N TRP A 117 -9.30 3.43 -21.62
CA TRP A 117 -8.10 2.78 -21.08
C TRP A 117 -7.38 1.91 -22.09
N ILE A 118 -8.10 1.19 -22.94
CA ILE A 118 -7.48 0.45 -24.06
C ILE A 118 -6.74 1.42 -24.98
N GLU A 119 -7.40 2.50 -25.39
CA GLU A 119 -6.80 3.54 -26.23
C GLU A 119 -5.52 4.12 -25.61
N LYS A 120 -5.53 4.43 -24.30
CA LYS A 120 -4.33 4.89 -23.58
C LYS A 120 -3.20 3.86 -23.53
N ILE A 121 -3.53 2.57 -23.39
CA ILE A 121 -2.53 1.50 -23.38
C ILE A 121 -1.93 1.36 -24.78
N ASP A 122 -2.76 1.40 -25.82
CA ASP A 122 -2.33 1.31 -27.21
C ASP A 122 -1.51 2.53 -27.64
N GLU A 123 -1.89 3.73 -27.22
CA GLU A 123 -1.13 4.96 -27.45
C GLU A 123 0.24 4.89 -26.78
N ALA A 124 0.32 4.47 -25.52
CA ALA A 124 1.60 4.29 -24.82
C ALA A 124 2.44 3.17 -25.46
N SER A 125 1.82 2.07 -25.88
CA SER A 125 2.49 0.99 -26.62
C SER A 125 3.07 1.49 -27.94
N GLY A 126 2.29 2.27 -28.70
CA GLY A 126 2.74 2.94 -29.93
C GLY A 126 3.86 3.95 -29.68
N GLY A 127 3.79 4.68 -28.57
CA GLY A 127 4.85 5.59 -28.11
C GLY A 127 6.17 4.86 -27.85
N VAL A 128 6.13 3.72 -27.15
CA VAL A 128 7.32 2.87 -26.95
C VAL A 128 7.89 2.43 -28.31
N GLN A 129 7.04 1.94 -29.21
CA GLN A 129 7.47 1.52 -30.54
C GLN A 129 8.12 2.67 -31.33
N GLN A 130 7.52 3.85 -31.32
CA GLN A 130 8.03 5.03 -32.03
C GLN A 130 9.38 5.48 -31.46
N SER A 131 9.52 5.56 -30.14
CA SER A 131 10.79 5.91 -29.48
C SER A 131 11.90 4.92 -29.81
N ILE A 132 11.58 3.62 -29.91
CA ILE A 132 12.53 2.58 -30.33
C ILE A 132 12.95 2.78 -31.80
N LEU A 133 12.04 3.22 -32.68
CA LEU A 133 12.33 3.47 -34.10
C LEU A 133 13.16 4.76 -34.30
N SER A 134 12.99 5.75 -33.43
CA SER A 134 13.77 6.99 -33.44
C SER A 134 15.08 6.91 -32.66
N ASP A 135 15.49 5.70 -32.24
CA ASP A 135 16.70 5.42 -31.44
C ASP A 135 16.78 6.19 -30.11
N SER A 136 15.63 6.60 -29.56
CA SER A 136 15.56 7.26 -28.25
C SER A 136 15.19 6.25 -27.17
N MET A 137 16.22 5.61 -26.60
CA MET A 137 16.03 4.58 -25.58
C MET A 137 15.49 5.15 -24.26
N GLN A 138 15.88 6.38 -23.90
CA GLN A 138 15.41 7.04 -22.69
C GLN A 138 13.90 7.30 -22.75
N ASP A 139 13.40 7.81 -23.87
CA ASP A 139 11.97 8.07 -24.07
C ASP A 139 11.17 6.76 -24.12
N ALA A 140 11.72 5.72 -24.75
CA ALA A 140 11.10 4.40 -24.77
C ALA A 140 10.93 3.84 -23.34
N CYS A 141 11.96 3.98 -22.50
CA CYS A 141 11.91 3.56 -21.10
C CYS A 141 10.95 4.42 -20.26
N ALA A 142 10.86 5.73 -20.53
CA ALA A 142 9.92 6.63 -19.85
C ALA A 142 8.46 6.30 -20.18
N THR A 143 8.15 6.07 -21.46
CA THR A 143 6.81 5.62 -21.89
C THR A 143 6.48 4.24 -21.32
N PHE A 144 7.44 3.31 -21.31
CA PHE A 144 7.29 2.01 -20.65
C PHE A 144 6.97 2.14 -19.16
N ARG A 145 7.65 3.05 -18.43
CA ARG A 145 7.36 3.33 -17.02
C ARG A 145 5.91 3.79 -16.81
N THR A 146 5.37 4.56 -17.74
CA THR A 146 3.96 4.99 -17.71
C THR A 146 3.00 3.79 -17.78
N LEU A 147 3.29 2.79 -18.64
CA LEU A 147 2.50 1.54 -18.69
C LEU A 147 2.56 0.79 -17.35
N VAL A 148 3.74 0.68 -16.75
CA VAL A 148 3.92 0.02 -15.44
C VAL A 148 3.18 0.78 -14.34
N ASN A 149 3.20 2.12 -14.33
CA ASN A 149 2.45 2.94 -13.38
C ASN A 149 0.93 2.76 -13.51
N HIS A 150 0.41 2.60 -14.74
CA HIS A 150 -0.99 2.27 -14.94
C HIS A 150 -1.34 0.90 -14.34
N TYR A 151 -0.46 -0.09 -14.49
CA TYR A 151 -0.66 -1.41 -13.91
C TYR A 151 -0.67 -1.38 -12.38
N THR A 152 0.29 -0.71 -11.75
CA THR A 152 0.34 -0.58 -10.28
C THR A 152 -0.87 0.18 -9.74
N CYS A 153 -1.37 1.18 -10.46
CA CYS A 153 -2.61 1.88 -10.12
C CYS A 153 -3.83 0.94 -10.20
N PHE A 154 -3.93 0.09 -11.21
CA PHE A 154 -5.03 -0.87 -11.34
C PHE A 154 -5.02 -1.95 -10.27
N THR A 155 -3.85 -2.50 -9.96
CA THR A 155 -3.71 -3.53 -8.92
C THR A 155 -3.92 -2.95 -7.53
N GLY A 156 -3.38 -1.76 -7.24
CA GLY A 156 -3.56 -1.07 -5.96
C GLY A 156 -5.03 -0.72 -5.68
N ASN A 157 -5.79 -0.33 -6.70
CA ASN A 157 -7.22 -0.02 -6.58
C ASN A 157 -8.14 -1.26 -6.60
N GLN A 158 -7.59 -2.48 -6.61
CA GLN A 158 -8.34 -3.74 -6.64
C GLN A 158 -9.43 -3.76 -7.72
N THR A 159 -9.07 -3.35 -8.94
CA THR A 159 -10.05 -3.30 -10.03
C THR A 159 -10.67 -4.67 -10.32
N LYS A 160 -11.98 -4.68 -10.59
CA LYS A 160 -12.70 -5.89 -11.01
C LYS A 160 -12.42 -6.25 -12.48
N CYS A 161 -11.79 -5.36 -13.24
CA CYS A 161 -11.53 -5.52 -14.67
C CYS A 161 -10.32 -6.42 -14.97
N LYS A 162 -10.43 -7.71 -14.68
CA LYS A 162 -9.34 -8.69 -14.85
C LYS A 162 -8.76 -8.73 -16.27
N HIS A 163 -9.61 -8.66 -17.30
CA HIS A 163 -9.17 -8.72 -18.69
C HIS A 163 -8.31 -7.51 -19.11
N LEU A 164 -8.65 -6.31 -18.64
CA LEU A 164 -7.86 -5.11 -18.91
C LEU A 164 -6.50 -5.17 -18.21
N VAL A 165 -6.47 -5.65 -16.97
CA VAL A 165 -5.22 -5.85 -16.21
C VAL A 165 -4.33 -6.88 -16.89
N ASN A 166 -4.91 -8.00 -17.36
CA ASN A 166 -4.16 -9.01 -18.09
C ASN A 166 -3.63 -8.48 -19.43
N TYR A 167 -4.45 -7.77 -20.20
CA TYR A 167 -4.01 -7.12 -21.43
C TYR A 167 -2.83 -6.17 -21.19
N LEU A 168 -2.93 -5.33 -20.16
CA LEU A 168 -1.84 -4.43 -19.78
C LEU A 168 -0.59 -5.20 -19.34
N LYS A 169 -0.75 -6.28 -18.56
CA LYS A 169 0.36 -7.15 -18.15
C LYS A 169 1.07 -7.76 -19.37
N ASP A 170 0.32 -8.29 -20.32
CA ASP A 170 0.86 -8.91 -21.53
C ASP A 170 1.61 -7.87 -22.38
N THR A 171 1.05 -6.67 -22.53
CA THR A 171 1.70 -5.54 -23.22
C THR A 171 2.99 -5.10 -22.52
N ILE A 172 2.99 -5.01 -21.18
CA ILE A 172 4.20 -4.71 -20.39
C ILE A 172 5.25 -5.80 -20.61
N MET A 173 4.88 -7.08 -20.52
CA MET A 173 5.82 -8.20 -20.67
C MET A 173 6.40 -8.28 -22.09
N PHE A 174 5.59 -7.97 -23.10
CA PHE A 174 6.05 -7.86 -24.48
C PHE A 174 7.15 -6.81 -24.63
N TRP A 175 6.90 -5.57 -24.17
CA TRP A 175 7.88 -4.49 -24.26
C TRP A 175 9.09 -4.69 -23.36
N TYR A 176 8.88 -5.22 -22.16
CA TYR A 176 9.96 -5.57 -21.24
C TYR A 176 10.96 -6.52 -21.91
N LYS A 177 10.48 -7.56 -22.60
CA LYS A 177 11.35 -8.52 -23.30
C LYS A 177 12.19 -7.84 -24.39
N ILE A 178 11.58 -6.96 -25.18
CA ILE A 178 12.25 -6.25 -26.28
C ILE A 178 13.29 -5.26 -25.75
N LEU A 179 12.89 -4.39 -24.82
CA LEU A 179 13.77 -3.38 -24.24
C LEU A 179 14.91 -4.01 -23.46
N LYS A 180 14.63 -5.06 -22.67
CA LYS A 180 15.66 -5.82 -21.95
C LYS A 180 16.67 -6.44 -22.90
N ASP A 181 16.23 -7.04 -24.02
CA ASP A 181 17.15 -7.64 -24.99
C ASP A 181 18.06 -6.59 -25.63
N LYS A 182 17.50 -5.44 -26.05
CA LYS A 182 18.27 -4.32 -26.60
C LYS A 182 19.29 -3.77 -25.59
N LEU A 183 18.83 -3.34 -24.41
CA LEU A 183 19.70 -2.79 -23.37
C LEU A 183 20.73 -3.79 -22.85
N SER A 184 20.40 -5.10 -22.81
CA SER A 184 21.37 -6.13 -22.44
C SER A 184 22.50 -6.25 -23.47
N LYS A 185 22.18 -6.16 -24.76
CA LYS A 185 23.19 -6.20 -25.83
C LYS A 185 24.08 -4.95 -25.80
N ASP A 186 23.48 -3.79 -25.56
CA ASP A 186 24.21 -2.53 -25.43
C ASP A 186 25.15 -2.58 -24.22
N LEU A 187 24.65 -3.04 -23.07
CA LEU A 187 25.46 -3.27 -21.87
C LEU A 187 26.59 -4.27 -22.15
N ASP A 188 26.32 -5.42 -22.76
CA ASP A 188 27.34 -6.42 -23.11
C ASP A 188 28.41 -5.83 -24.04
N GLY A 189 28.05 -4.91 -24.93
CA GLY A 189 28.97 -4.18 -25.79
C GLY A 189 29.92 -3.28 -24.99
N ILE A 190 29.38 -2.49 -24.07
CA ILE A 190 30.15 -1.57 -23.20
C ILE A 190 31.04 -2.37 -22.23
N LEU A 191 30.50 -3.42 -21.61
CA LEU A 191 31.23 -4.30 -20.69
C LEU A 191 32.47 -4.91 -21.37
N LYS A 192 32.37 -5.31 -22.64
CA LYS A 192 33.54 -5.77 -23.41
C LYS A 192 34.58 -4.69 -23.62
N GLN A 193 34.18 -3.44 -23.88
CA GLN A 193 35.11 -2.32 -24.09
C GLN A 193 35.92 -2.01 -22.83
N ILE A 194 35.31 -2.15 -21.65
CA ILE A 194 35.98 -1.92 -20.36
C ILE A 194 36.68 -3.18 -19.82
N ASN A 195 36.76 -4.27 -20.61
CA ASN A 195 37.32 -5.57 -20.21
C ASN A 195 36.65 -6.18 -18.97
N TYR A 196 35.35 -6.00 -18.82
CA TYR A 196 34.54 -6.64 -17.79
C TYR A 196 34.22 -8.10 -18.18
N PRO A 197 34.18 -9.05 -17.22
CA PRO A 197 34.46 -8.88 -15.78
C PRO A 197 35.96 -8.78 -15.47
N PHE A 198 36.28 -8.14 -14.35
CA PHE A 198 37.65 -7.93 -13.89
C PHE A 198 38.17 -9.20 -13.20
N ILE A 199 38.91 -10.02 -13.95
CA ILE A 199 39.29 -11.38 -13.53
C ILE A 199 40.67 -11.43 -12.87
N ASN A 200 41.67 -10.80 -13.50
CA ASN A 200 43.08 -10.95 -13.15
C ASN A 200 43.64 -9.73 -12.39
N SER A 201 42.89 -8.63 -12.34
CA SER A 201 43.30 -7.38 -11.74
C SER A 201 42.07 -6.59 -11.32
N PRO A 202 42.18 -5.74 -10.29
CA PRO A 202 41.10 -4.83 -9.93
C PRO A 202 40.66 -4.00 -11.13
N GLY A 203 39.35 -3.86 -11.29
CA GLY A 203 38.77 -2.98 -12.28
C GLY A 203 39.16 -1.52 -12.04
N PRO A 204 39.00 -0.67 -13.06
CA PRO A 204 39.27 0.75 -12.91
C PRO A 204 38.30 1.38 -11.89
N ASN A 205 38.84 2.09 -10.89
CA ASN A 205 38.05 2.91 -9.97
C ASN A 205 37.41 4.12 -10.69
N THR A 206 37.98 4.53 -11.83
CA THR A 206 37.38 5.54 -12.71
C THR A 206 37.46 5.04 -14.15
N LEU A 207 36.32 4.97 -14.83
CA LEU A 207 36.32 4.76 -16.28
C LEU A 207 36.95 5.99 -16.93
N GLN A 208 38.18 5.84 -17.43
CA GLN A 208 38.90 6.93 -18.07
C GLN A 208 38.10 7.42 -19.29
N LYS A 209 37.93 8.75 -19.41
CA LYS A 209 37.58 9.37 -20.70
C LYS A 209 38.54 8.84 -21.75
N ALA A 210 38.02 8.40 -22.89
CA ALA A 210 38.81 7.81 -23.98
C ALA A 210 40.14 8.56 -24.19
N PRO A 211 41.28 7.85 -24.37
CA PRO A 211 42.54 8.52 -24.62
C PRO A 211 42.42 9.36 -25.90
N ASN A 212 42.64 10.67 -25.77
CA ASN A 212 42.93 11.54 -26.91
C ASN A 212 44.29 11.12 -27.47
N ASN A 213 44.33 10.06 -28.30
CA ASN A 213 45.51 9.76 -29.09
C ASN A 213 45.63 10.83 -30.20
N PRO A 214 46.71 11.64 -30.24
CA PRO A 214 46.87 12.66 -31.28
C PRO A 214 47.24 12.09 -32.65
N GLU A 215 47.44 10.77 -32.78
CA GLU A 215 47.92 10.18 -34.02
C GLU A 215 47.01 9.08 -34.54
N LYS A 216 46.43 9.40 -35.69
CA LYS A 216 45.71 8.57 -36.66
C LYS A 216 44.19 8.55 -36.54
N SER A 217 43.64 9.41 -37.40
CA SER A 217 42.62 9.13 -38.40
C SER A 217 41.21 9.64 -38.09
N ILE A 218 40.90 10.74 -38.78
CA ILE A 218 39.59 11.13 -39.34
C ILE A 218 38.44 11.13 -38.31
N PRO A 219 37.92 12.32 -37.91
CA PRO A 219 36.70 12.37 -37.13
C PRO A 219 35.56 11.80 -37.99
N SER A 220 35.11 10.58 -37.67
CA SER A 220 33.81 10.10 -38.12
C SER A 220 32.74 11.03 -37.54
N PRO A 221 31.76 11.53 -38.32
CA PRO A 221 30.74 12.44 -37.81
C PRO A 221 29.73 11.80 -36.83
N TYR A 222 29.87 10.49 -36.54
CA TYR A 222 28.96 9.75 -35.68
C TYR A 222 29.73 8.98 -34.59
N THR A 223 29.44 9.36 -33.35
CA THR A 223 29.31 8.49 -32.17
C THR A 223 30.49 7.60 -31.79
N ASN A 224 31.35 8.08 -30.90
CA ASN A 224 31.79 7.24 -29.78
C ASN A 224 31.49 8.05 -28.51
N LEU A 225 30.28 7.87 -27.98
CA LEU A 225 29.95 8.37 -26.65
C LEU A 225 30.96 7.78 -25.66
N ASP A 226 31.44 8.61 -24.74
CA ASP A 226 32.34 8.18 -23.66
C ASP A 226 31.74 6.92 -22.97
N PRO A 227 32.47 5.79 -22.89
CA PRO A 227 31.95 4.55 -22.32
C PRO A 227 31.35 4.73 -20.92
N ALA A 228 31.85 5.68 -20.13
CA ALA A 228 31.32 6.01 -18.81
C ALA A 228 29.91 6.64 -18.88
N ILE A 229 29.70 7.57 -19.81
CA ILE A 229 28.40 8.23 -20.02
C ILE A 229 27.41 7.22 -20.59
N HIS A 230 27.83 6.43 -21.58
CA HIS A 230 27.00 5.41 -22.18
C HIS A 230 26.58 4.34 -21.16
N LEU A 231 27.53 3.85 -20.34
CA LEU A 231 27.22 2.93 -19.25
C LEU A 231 26.18 3.54 -18.30
N THR A 232 26.39 4.80 -17.90
CA THR A 232 25.47 5.49 -17.00
C THR A 232 24.05 5.52 -17.57
N GLU A 233 23.88 5.87 -18.84
CA GLU A 233 22.57 5.90 -19.50
C GLU A 233 21.93 4.52 -19.58
N VAL A 234 22.70 3.48 -19.96
CA VAL A 234 22.18 2.11 -20.04
C VAL A 234 21.76 1.59 -18.67
N ILE A 235 22.56 1.83 -17.62
CA ILE A 235 22.19 1.43 -16.25
C ILE A 235 20.95 2.19 -15.78
N LYS A 236 20.83 3.50 -16.03
CA LYS A 236 19.62 4.29 -15.71
C LYS A 236 18.37 3.71 -16.39
N ASN A 237 18.47 3.38 -17.68
CA ASN A 237 17.36 2.76 -18.42
C ASN A 237 17.02 1.37 -17.87
N LEU A 238 18.02 0.54 -17.54
CA LEU A 238 17.81 -0.76 -16.92
C LEU A 238 17.18 -0.66 -15.53
N LEU A 239 17.46 0.41 -14.77
CA LEU A 239 16.81 0.67 -13.48
C LEU A 239 15.31 0.95 -13.66
N VAL A 240 14.95 1.73 -14.69
CA VAL A 240 13.55 2.01 -15.05
C VAL A 240 12.80 0.73 -15.47
N LEU A 241 13.50 -0.23 -16.07
CA LEU A 241 12.93 -1.52 -16.48
C LEU A 241 12.67 -2.49 -15.32
N ASN A 242 13.08 -2.19 -14.08
CA ASN A 242 12.78 -3.07 -12.96
C ASN A 242 11.27 -3.22 -12.78
N LEU A 243 10.78 -4.45 -12.88
CA LEU A 243 9.36 -4.76 -12.76
C LEU A 243 8.94 -4.78 -11.27
N PRO A 244 7.71 -4.36 -10.95
CA PRO A 244 7.13 -4.61 -9.64
C PRO A 244 7.07 -6.10 -9.31
N PRO A 245 7.21 -6.49 -8.03
CA PRO A 245 7.24 -7.90 -7.61
C PRO A 245 5.98 -8.68 -8.03
N GLU A 246 4.83 -8.03 -8.13
CA GLU A 246 3.56 -8.64 -8.55
C GLU A 246 3.55 -9.02 -10.05
N LEU A 247 4.38 -8.35 -10.86
CA LEU A 247 4.54 -8.60 -12.29
C LEU A 247 5.63 -9.65 -12.54
N GLY A 248 6.67 -9.68 -11.69
CA GLY A 248 7.81 -10.58 -11.76
C GLY A 248 7.53 -12.02 -11.31
N ARG A 249 6.62 -12.21 -10.34
CA ARG A 249 6.25 -13.55 -9.86
C ARG A 249 5.49 -14.33 -10.94
N SER A 250 6.16 -15.30 -11.56
CA SER A 250 5.47 -16.35 -12.29
C SER A 250 4.79 -17.28 -11.28
N SER A 251 3.50 -17.57 -11.50
CA SER A 251 2.59 -18.25 -10.56
C SER A 251 2.98 -19.69 -10.16
N GLU A 252 4.16 -20.20 -10.52
CA GLU A 252 4.53 -21.63 -10.40
C GLU A 252 5.89 -21.90 -9.73
N ALA A 253 6.65 -20.91 -9.29
CA ALA A 253 7.96 -21.16 -8.66
C ALA A 253 7.86 -21.23 -7.12
N SER A 254 7.18 -22.25 -6.59
CA SER A 254 7.22 -22.61 -5.17
C SER A 254 8.55 -23.27 -4.81
N THR A 255 9.64 -22.52 -4.91
CA THR A 255 10.95 -22.85 -4.32
C THR A 255 11.51 -21.57 -3.72
N SER A 256 11.65 -21.54 -2.39
CA SER A 256 12.05 -20.39 -1.55
C SER A 256 13.36 -19.69 -1.90
N HIS A 257 14.07 -20.13 -2.94
CA HIS A 257 15.40 -19.65 -3.33
C HIS A 257 15.39 -18.93 -4.69
N ALA A 258 14.49 -19.30 -5.62
CA ALA A 258 14.27 -18.52 -6.84
C ALA A 258 13.74 -17.11 -6.50
N GLU A 259 12.96 -17.00 -5.43
CA GLU A 259 12.43 -15.75 -4.86
C GLU A 259 13.55 -14.78 -4.43
N LYS A 260 14.71 -15.26 -3.97
CA LYS A 260 15.83 -14.38 -3.52
C LYS A 260 16.60 -13.74 -4.68
N GLN A 261 16.56 -14.33 -5.88
CA GLN A 261 17.18 -13.72 -7.07
C GLN A 261 16.28 -12.59 -7.62
N GLU A 262 14.98 -12.57 -7.28
CA GLU A 262 14.03 -11.54 -7.70
C GLU A 262 14.24 -10.19 -7.00
N ASP A 263 14.90 -10.16 -5.84
CA ASP A 263 15.22 -8.92 -5.11
C ASP A 263 16.40 -8.12 -5.70
N LEU A 264 17.19 -8.73 -6.59
CA LEU A 264 18.30 -8.03 -7.24
C LEU A 264 17.80 -7.16 -8.39
N LEU A 265 18.22 -5.90 -8.42
CA LEU A 265 17.92 -4.99 -9.51
C LEU A 265 18.49 -5.55 -10.84
N LEU A 266 17.75 -5.36 -11.93
CA LEU A 266 18.09 -5.84 -13.27
C LEU A 266 19.53 -5.52 -13.71
N PRO A 267 20.08 -4.31 -13.47
CA PRO A 267 21.50 -4.04 -13.72
C PRO A 267 22.45 -5.06 -13.10
N PHE A 268 22.25 -5.41 -11.82
CA PHE A 268 23.11 -6.37 -11.11
C PHE A 268 22.93 -7.78 -11.64
N GLN A 269 21.70 -8.18 -11.99
CA GLN A 269 21.46 -9.48 -12.63
C GLN A 269 22.24 -9.63 -13.95
N LEU A 270 22.38 -8.53 -14.71
CA LEU A 270 23.15 -8.52 -15.96
C LEU A 270 24.66 -8.46 -15.71
N LEU A 271 25.12 -7.60 -14.79
CA LEU A 271 26.54 -7.51 -14.41
C LEU A 271 27.07 -8.85 -13.88
N LEU A 272 26.29 -9.58 -13.10
CA LEU A 272 26.69 -10.89 -12.55
C LEU A 272 26.68 -12.02 -13.59
N ARG A 273 26.02 -11.85 -14.74
CA ARG A 273 25.86 -12.91 -15.75
C ARG A 273 27.18 -13.55 -16.22
N PRO A 274 28.23 -12.81 -16.63
CA PRO A 274 29.50 -13.41 -17.02
C PRO A 274 30.19 -14.15 -15.87
N LEU A 275 30.10 -13.65 -14.63
CA LEU A 275 30.65 -14.32 -13.45
C LEU A 275 29.90 -15.60 -13.13
N LYS A 276 28.56 -15.59 -13.18
CA LYS A 276 27.71 -16.77 -13.01
C LYS A 276 28.04 -17.85 -14.04
N ARG A 277 28.17 -17.49 -15.33
CA ARG A 277 28.58 -18.43 -16.39
C ARG A 277 29.94 -19.05 -16.07
N ARG A 278 30.89 -18.24 -15.63
CA ARG A 278 32.23 -18.71 -15.29
C ARG A 278 32.25 -19.62 -14.07
N PHE A 279 31.51 -19.26 -13.02
CA PHE A 279 31.36 -20.08 -11.82
C PHE A 279 30.79 -21.45 -12.17
N ILE A 280 29.69 -21.49 -12.91
CA ILE A 280 29.07 -22.74 -13.39
C ILE A 280 30.09 -23.53 -14.21
N PHE A 281 30.78 -22.90 -15.16
CA PHE A 281 31.76 -23.60 -16.00
C PHE A 281 32.89 -24.26 -15.20
N HIS A 282 33.44 -23.60 -14.16
CA HIS A 282 34.59 -24.12 -13.41
C HIS A 282 34.21 -25.01 -12.22
N PHE A 283 33.13 -24.69 -11.52
CA PHE A 283 32.80 -25.28 -10.21
C PHE A 283 31.54 -26.13 -10.25
N THR A 284 31.00 -26.39 -11.44
CA THR A 284 29.91 -27.35 -11.63
C THR A 284 30.24 -28.30 -12.79
N GLY A 285 29.68 -29.51 -12.78
CA GLY A 285 29.92 -30.52 -13.80
C GLY A 285 31.26 -31.25 -13.63
N THR A 286 31.90 -31.62 -14.74
CA THR A 286 33.02 -32.58 -14.78
C THR A 286 34.41 -31.94 -14.89
N LYS A 287 34.53 -30.63 -14.67
CA LYS A 287 35.84 -29.97 -14.73
C LYS A 287 36.74 -30.39 -13.57
N PRO A 288 38.08 -30.45 -13.78
CA PRO A 288 39.02 -30.77 -12.71
C PRO A 288 39.07 -29.69 -11.61
N THR A 289 38.52 -28.51 -11.87
CA THR A 289 38.34 -27.43 -10.89
C THR A 289 37.12 -27.62 -10.00
N ASN A 290 36.20 -28.53 -10.34
CA ASN A 290 35.07 -28.88 -9.50
C ASN A 290 35.48 -30.02 -8.56
N VAL A 291 36.08 -29.66 -7.42
CA VAL A 291 36.61 -30.60 -6.45
C VAL A 291 35.85 -30.43 -5.14
N ILE A 292 35.07 -31.45 -4.77
CA ILE A 292 34.19 -31.39 -3.59
C ILE A 292 34.94 -31.22 -2.27
N HIS A 293 36.17 -31.76 -2.19
CA HIS A 293 37.04 -31.65 -1.03
C HIS A 293 37.91 -30.38 -1.00
N LYS A 294 37.67 -29.44 -1.93
CA LYS A 294 38.39 -28.17 -2.01
C LYS A 294 37.41 -26.99 -2.12
N PRO A 295 36.53 -26.77 -1.13
CA PRO A 295 35.60 -25.65 -1.13
C PRO A 295 36.32 -24.30 -1.20
N GLU A 296 37.52 -24.20 -0.65
CA GLU A 296 38.35 -22.98 -0.66
C GLU A 296 38.56 -22.42 -2.08
N TRP A 297 38.59 -23.26 -3.12
CA TRP A 297 38.82 -22.80 -4.49
C TRP A 297 37.71 -21.90 -5.02
N TYR A 298 36.45 -22.27 -4.81
CA TYR A 298 35.35 -21.43 -5.27
C TYR A 298 35.08 -20.28 -4.28
N LEU A 299 35.32 -20.49 -2.98
CA LEU A 299 35.15 -19.44 -1.95
C LEU A 299 36.14 -18.28 -2.18
N THR A 300 37.43 -18.58 -2.30
CA THR A 300 38.47 -17.58 -2.62
C THR A 300 38.18 -16.90 -3.95
N GLN A 301 37.68 -17.64 -4.94
CA GLN A 301 37.35 -17.03 -6.24
C GLN A 301 36.23 -16.00 -6.16
N ILE A 302 35.24 -16.21 -5.28
CA ILE A 302 34.16 -15.25 -5.04
C ILE A 302 34.71 -13.99 -4.34
N LEU A 303 35.58 -14.14 -3.34
CA LEU A 303 36.25 -13.01 -2.68
C LEU A 303 37.08 -12.20 -3.67
N ASN A 304 37.89 -12.86 -4.49
CA ASN A 304 38.68 -12.21 -5.54
C ASN A 304 37.79 -11.42 -6.53
N TRP A 305 36.63 -11.97 -6.92
CA TRP A 305 35.70 -11.24 -7.77
C TRP A 305 35.08 -10.06 -7.06
N LEU A 306 34.72 -10.19 -5.79
CA LEU A 306 34.18 -9.07 -5.02
C LEU A 306 35.22 -7.94 -4.93
N GLU A 307 36.45 -8.26 -4.52
CA GLU A 307 37.56 -7.31 -4.42
C GLU A 307 37.86 -6.62 -5.76
N ASN A 308 37.98 -7.40 -6.85
CA ASN A 308 38.30 -6.85 -8.16
C ASN A 308 37.20 -5.92 -8.72
N HIS A 309 35.96 -6.01 -8.24
CA HIS A 309 34.85 -5.20 -8.72
C HIS A 309 34.44 -4.07 -7.75
N ALA A 310 34.88 -4.11 -6.49
CA ALA A 310 34.48 -3.16 -5.45
C ALA A 310 34.68 -1.70 -5.89
N GLY A 311 35.87 -1.35 -6.36
CA GLY A 311 36.17 0.02 -6.80
C GLY A 311 35.28 0.50 -7.96
N PHE A 312 34.99 -0.37 -8.94
CA PHE A 312 34.05 -0.04 -10.02
C PHE A 312 32.62 0.13 -9.50
N LEU A 313 32.18 -0.72 -8.58
CA LEU A 313 30.83 -0.64 -7.99
C LEU A 313 30.65 0.63 -7.17
N GLU A 314 31.61 0.97 -6.32
CA GLU A 314 31.59 2.15 -5.44
C GLU A 314 31.66 3.46 -6.22
N HIS A 315 32.54 3.55 -7.22
CA HIS A 315 32.86 4.83 -7.86
C HIS A 315 32.13 5.05 -9.18
N THR A 316 31.61 3.98 -9.81
CA THR A 316 30.88 4.07 -11.09
C THR A 316 29.41 3.71 -10.93
N ILE A 317 29.06 2.64 -10.21
CA ILE A 317 27.67 2.18 -10.12
C ILE A 317 26.89 2.87 -8.99
N GLN A 318 27.49 3.05 -7.81
CA GLN A 318 26.83 3.67 -6.66
C GLN A 318 26.32 5.09 -6.96
N PRO A 319 27.08 5.99 -7.62
CA PRO A 319 26.57 7.33 -7.96
C PRO A 319 25.32 7.28 -8.85
N ILE A 320 25.23 6.27 -9.73
CA ILE A 320 24.05 6.07 -10.58
C ILE A 320 22.84 5.65 -9.73
N LEU A 321 23.03 4.81 -8.71
CA LEU A 321 21.96 4.44 -7.79
C LEU A 321 21.50 5.66 -6.98
N ASP A 322 22.46 6.44 -6.46
CA ASP A 322 22.20 7.63 -5.64
C ASP A 322 21.35 8.65 -6.42
N ASP A 323 21.76 8.97 -7.65
CA ASP A 323 21.05 9.86 -8.58
C ASP A 323 19.61 9.42 -8.89
N ASN A 324 19.31 8.12 -8.74
CA ASN A 324 18.00 7.53 -9.04
C ASN A 324 17.19 7.23 -7.77
N GLY A 325 17.54 7.83 -6.64
CA GLY A 325 16.81 7.69 -5.37
C GLY A 325 17.03 6.35 -4.66
N LEU A 326 18.09 5.61 -5.04
CA LEU A 326 18.45 4.32 -4.47
C LEU A 326 19.69 4.39 -3.57
N ALA A 327 19.99 5.56 -3.01
CA ALA A 327 21.15 5.76 -2.11
C ALA A 327 21.16 4.88 -0.85
N HIS A 328 20.02 4.31 -0.47
CA HIS A 328 19.92 3.35 0.63
C HIS A 328 20.35 1.92 0.24
N ARG A 329 20.63 1.67 -1.04
CA ARG A 329 21.10 0.39 -1.58
C ARG A 329 22.58 0.51 -1.91
N ASP A 330 23.38 -0.31 -1.25
CA ASP A 330 24.82 -0.38 -1.49
C ASP A 330 25.13 -1.34 -2.66
N ALA A 331 25.85 -0.85 -3.66
CA ALA A 331 26.18 -1.58 -4.88
C ALA A 331 27.11 -2.78 -4.62
N VAL A 332 28.08 -2.65 -3.72
CA VAL A 332 28.99 -3.75 -3.35
C VAL A 332 28.21 -4.84 -2.65
N VAL A 333 27.33 -4.49 -1.72
CA VAL A 333 26.46 -5.43 -1.00
C VAL A 333 25.51 -6.14 -1.95
N MET A 334 24.88 -5.44 -2.89
CA MET A 334 24.00 -6.04 -3.89
C MET A 334 24.73 -7.00 -4.83
N PHE A 335 25.95 -6.65 -5.23
CA PHE A 335 26.80 -7.52 -6.03
C PHE A 335 27.22 -8.77 -5.25
N ALA A 336 27.64 -8.59 -3.99
CA ALA A 336 27.99 -9.68 -3.08
C ALA A 336 26.80 -10.64 -2.89
N GLN A 337 25.59 -10.14 -2.65
CA GLN A 337 24.37 -10.97 -2.54
C GLN A 337 24.21 -11.93 -3.72
N GLY A 338 24.37 -11.44 -4.95
CA GLY A 338 24.25 -12.28 -6.14
C GLY A 338 25.39 -13.27 -6.32
N LEU A 339 26.61 -12.95 -5.87
CA LEU A 339 27.72 -13.91 -5.82
C LEU A 339 27.50 -15.01 -4.77
N LEU A 340 27.01 -14.64 -3.59
CA LEU A 340 26.72 -15.58 -2.50
C LEU A 340 25.64 -16.60 -2.88
N GLN A 341 24.69 -16.22 -3.74
CA GLN A 341 23.71 -17.17 -4.29
C GLN A 341 24.36 -18.30 -5.09
N LEU A 342 25.49 -18.06 -5.78
CA LEU A 342 26.23 -19.10 -6.50
C LEU A 342 26.85 -20.10 -5.53
N VAL A 343 27.45 -19.59 -4.47
CA VAL A 343 28.07 -20.39 -3.40
C VAL A 343 27.01 -21.22 -2.69
N TRP A 344 25.91 -20.58 -2.31
CA TRP A 344 24.80 -21.25 -1.64
C TRP A 344 24.24 -22.39 -2.51
N ALA A 345 24.00 -22.14 -3.80
CA ALA A 345 23.46 -23.15 -4.71
C ALA A 345 24.43 -24.33 -4.90
N LYS A 346 25.74 -24.06 -5.00
CA LYS A 346 26.76 -25.11 -5.09
C LYS A 346 26.85 -25.92 -3.81
N LEU A 347 27.00 -25.25 -2.66
CA LEU A 347 27.16 -25.90 -1.36
C LEU A 347 25.93 -26.73 -1.01
N SER A 348 24.72 -26.27 -1.35
CA SER A 348 23.48 -27.01 -1.11
C SER A 348 23.43 -28.35 -1.85
N VAL A 349 24.10 -28.47 -3.00
CA VAL A 349 24.23 -29.73 -3.73
C VAL A 349 25.34 -30.57 -3.14
N ASP A 350 26.52 -29.97 -2.94
CA ASP A 350 27.71 -30.69 -2.47
C ASP A 350 27.52 -31.23 -1.04
N ILE A 351 26.71 -30.57 -0.19
CA ILE A 351 26.50 -30.97 1.20
C ILE A 351 25.89 -32.37 1.34
N GLU A 352 25.10 -32.80 0.34
CA GLU A 352 24.47 -34.13 0.33
C GLU A 352 25.51 -35.25 0.33
N GLU A 353 26.70 -35.03 -0.23
CA GLU A 353 27.80 -35.99 -0.24
C GLU A 353 28.81 -35.73 0.89
N ILE A 354 29.12 -34.45 1.15
CA ILE A 354 30.11 -34.02 2.17
C ILE A 354 29.75 -34.54 3.56
N ILE A 355 28.46 -34.60 3.92
CA ILE A 355 28.00 -34.92 5.27
C ILE A 355 28.36 -36.34 5.76
N TYR A 356 28.72 -37.25 4.85
CA TYR A 356 29.05 -38.63 5.19
C TYR A 356 30.47 -38.83 5.73
N THR A 357 31.38 -37.87 5.53
CA THR A 357 32.79 -37.98 5.96
C THR A 357 33.11 -36.87 6.96
N ASP A 358 33.46 -37.23 8.20
CA ASP A 358 33.59 -36.29 9.32
C ASP A 358 34.71 -35.27 9.10
N GLU A 359 35.85 -35.70 8.57
CA GLU A 359 37.00 -34.84 8.30
C GLU A 359 36.69 -33.83 7.19
N LEU A 360 36.02 -34.29 6.13
CA LEU A 360 35.64 -33.45 5.00
C LEU A 360 34.55 -32.45 5.42
N TYR A 361 33.54 -32.90 6.17
CA TYR A 361 32.50 -32.01 6.69
C TYR A 361 33.09 -30.94 7.61
N SER A 362 34.00 -31.31 8.51
CA SER A 362 34.68 -30.35 9.40
C SER A 362 35.51 -29.33 8.61
N HIS A 363 36.27 -29.77 7.60
CA HIS A 363 37.02 -28.87 6.71
C HIS A 363 36.09 -27.86 6.03
N VAL A 364 34.95 -28.33 5.49
CA VAL A 364 33.97 -27.45 4.83
C VAL A 364 33.35 -26.46 5.80
N VAL A 365 33.05 -26.86 7.04
CA VAL A 365 32.55 -25.95 8.09
C VAL A 365 33.57 -24.85 8.36
N ASP A 366 34.84 -25.20 8.55
CA ASP A 366 35.92 -24.23 8.79
C ASP A 366 36.06 -23.24 7.63
N GLU A 367 36.15 -23.72 6.39
CA GLU A 367 36.30 -22.88 5.21
C GLU A 367 35.12 -21.92 5.01
N VAL A 368 33.88 -22.39 5.25
CA VAL A 368 32.69 -21.53 5.14
C VAL A 368 32.64 -20.49 6.27
N LEU A 369 33.06 -20.84 7.49
CA LEU A 369 33.17 -19.89 8.61
C LEU A 369 34.26 -18.83 8.35
N LEU A 370 35.40 -19.24 7.80
CA LEU A 370 36.49 -18.33 7.40
C LEU A 370 36.00 -17.36 6.31
N PHE A 371 35.32 -17.87 5.29
CA PHE A 371 34.74 -17.07 4.22
C PHE A 371 33.70 -16.05 4.75
N ASP A 372 32.77 -16.48 5.62
CA ASP A 372 31.78 -15.57 6.23
C ASP A 372 32.43 -14.50 7.10
N ARG A 373 33.49 -14.85 7.84
CA ARG A 373 34.29 -13.90 8.61
C ARG A 373 34.97 -12.87 7.71
N GLU A 374 35.53 -13.29 6.58
CA GLU A 374 36.20 -12.40 5.63
C GLU A 374 35.21 -11.42 4.97
N LEU A 375 34.03 -11.89 4.55
CA LEU A 375 32.96 -11.02 4.04
C LEU A 375 32.57 -9.93 5.05
N ARG A 376 32.53 -10.27 6.34
CA ARG A 376 32.15 -9.33 7.40
C ARG A 376 33.28 -8.36 7.77
N ALA A 377 34.52 -8.85 7.85
CA ALA A 377 35.64 -8.10 8.40
C ALA A 377 36.46 -7.33 7.37
N VAL A 378 36.50 -7.80 6.12
CA VAL A 378 37.31 -7.20 5.03
C VAL A 378 36.44 -6.46 4.03
N HIS A 379 35.28 -7.03 3.69
CA HIS A 379 34.36 -6.46 2.69
C HIS A 379 33.16 -5.70 3.30
N ASP A 380 33.14 -5.53 4.62
CA ASP A 380 32.11 -4.80 5.38
C ASP A 380 30.66 -5.20 5.03
N ILE A 381 30.43 -6.47 4.64
CA ILE A 381 29.09 -6.94 4.26
C ILE A 381 28.19 -6.99 5.51
N PRO A 382 27.03 -6.29 5.53
CA PRO A 382 26.19 -6.21 6.71
C PRO A 382 25.69 -7.57 7.21
N THR A 383 25.70 -7.78 8.54
CA THR A 383 25.22 -9.02 9.17
C THR A 383 23.78 -9.36 8.78
N ALA A 384 22.89 -8.36 8.62
CA ALA A 384 21.51 -8.60 8.19
C ALA A 384 21.44 -9.28 6.80
N VAL A 385 22.36 -8.93 5.90
CA VAL A 385 22.46 -9.54 4.57
C VAL A 385 23.07 -10.94 4.66
N LEU A 386 24.14 -11.11 5.43
CA LEU A 386 24.76 -12.42 5.63
C LEU A 386 23.79 -13.42 6.26
N ASN A 387 22.97 -13.01 7.22
CA ASN A 387 21.96 -13.90 7.85
C ASN A 387 20.96 -14.50 6.84
N THR A 388 20.74 -13.85 5.69
CA THR A 388 19.76 -14.29 4.69
C THR A 388 20.42 -14.91 3.45
N SER A 389 21.64 -14.50 3.12
CA SER A 389 22.31 -14.81 1.86
C SER A 389 23.62 -15.60 2.03
N SER A 390 24.14 -15.71 3.26
CA SER A 390 25.38 -16.44 3.52
C SER A 390 25.22 -17.95 3.24
N PRO A 391 26.26 -18.60 2.69
CA PRO A 391 26.32 -20.06 2.58
C PRO A 391 26.21 -20.77 3.94
N LEU A 392 26.50 -20.10 5.06
CA LEU A 392 26.28 -20.65 6.40
C LEU A 392 24.84 -21.12 6.62
N THR A 393 23.87 -20.53 5.94
CA THR A 393 22.47 -20.95 6.01
C THR A 393 22.24 -22.40 5.53
N VAL A 394 23.15 -22.97 4.73
CA VAL A 394 23.15 -24.39 4.35
C VAL A 394 23.60 -25.24 5.54
N LEU A 395 24.66 -24.83 6.23
CA LEU A 395 25.22 -25.56 7.38
C LEU A 395 24.34 -25.48 8.63
N THR A 396 23.46 -24.48 8.73
CA THR A 396 22.48 -24.37 9.82
C THR A 396 21.18 -25.14 9.58
N GLN A 397 21.06 -25.85 8.45
CA GLN A 397 19.96 -26.80 8.23
C GLN A 397 19.99 -27.90 9.31
N THR A 398 18.81 -28.40 9.68
CA THR A 398 18.65 -29.29 10.85
C THR A 398 19.54 -30.53 10.80
N HIS A 399 19.72 -31.16 9.63
CA HIS A 399 20.55 -32.35 9.50
C HIS A 399 22.05 -32.02 9.58
N CYS A 400 22.49 -30.91 8.98
CA CYS A 400 23.86 -30.41 9.06
C CYS A 400 24.27 -30.07 10.50
N ILE A 401 23.45 -29.30 11.23
CA ILE A 401 23.78 -28.92 12.60
C ILE A 401 23.78 -30.13 13.54
N GLN A 402 22.90 -31.10 13.33
CA GLN A 402 22.91 -32.35 14.10
C GLN A 402 24.17 -33.18 13.84
N LYS A 403 24.62 -33.28 12.58
CA LYS A 403 25.88 -33.93 12.23
C LYS A 403 27.06 -33.25 12.93
N TRP A 404 27.13 -31.91 12.84
CA TRP A 404 28.19 -31.12 13.48
C TRP A 404 28.26 -31.36 14.99
N LEU A 405 27.12 -31.31 15.67
CA LEU A 405 27.05 -31.54 17.12
C LEU A 405 27.50 -32.96 17.51
N ASN A 406 27.25 -33.96 16.66
CA ASN A 406 27.74 -35.31 16.90
C ASN A 406 29.26 -35.41 16.72
N ILE A 407 29.82 -34.82 15.67
CA ILE A 407 31.27 -34.78 15.44
C ILE A 407 31.97 -34.11 16.64
N GLU A 408 31.50 -32.92 17.04
CA GLU A 408 32.06 -32.17 18.17
C GLU A 408 31.96 -32.96 19.49
N ARG A 409 30.84 -33.65 19.73
CA ARG A 409 30.69 -34.49 20.92
C ARG A 409 31.69 -35.65 20.92
N THR A 410 31.83 -36.36 19.81
CA THR A 410 32.78 -37.47 19.68
C THR A 410 34.21 -36.98 19.88
N CYS A 411 34.61 -35.91 19.19
CA CYS A 411 35.93 -35.30 19.31
C CYS A 411 36.23 -34.85 20.76
N ALA A 412 35.28 -34.22 21.44
CA ALA A 412 35.44 -33.82 22.83
C ALA A 412 35.59 -35.02 23.78
N ALA A 413 34.82 -36.09 23.57
CA ALA A 413 34.93 -37.32 24.34
C ALA A 413 36.29 -38.00 24.14
N GLU A 414 36.74 -38.14 22.90
CA GLU A 414 38.05 -38.73 22.57
C GLU A 414 39.21 -37.92 23.16
N ARG A 415 39.14 -36.59 23.10
CA ARG A 415 40.13 -35.70 23.72
C ARG A 415 40.14 -35.83 25.24
N LEU A 416 38.97 -35.97 25.87
CA LEU A 416 38.87 -36.18 27.31
C LEU A 416 39.45 -37.53 27.70
N ASP A 417 39.10 -38.61 26.98
CA ASP A 417 39.63 -39.95 27.24
C ASP A 417 41.15 -39.97 27.07
N THR A 418 41.68 -39.31 26.03
CA THR A 418 43.12 -39.15 25.82
C THR A 418 43.78 -38.39 26.96
N LEU A 419 43.15 -37.30 27.44
CA LEU A 419 43.66 -36.51 28.56
C LEU A 419 43.64 -37.30 29.87
N LEU A 420 42.59 -38.08 30.13
CA LEU A 420 42.46 -38.92 31.33
C LEU A 420 43.38 -40.14 31.31
N ALA A 421 43.70 -40.66 30.11
CA ALA A 421 44.61 -41.78 29.92
C ALA A 421 46.10 -41.36 29.88
N SER A 422 46.40 -40.06 29.85
CA SER A 422 47.78 -39.56 29.90
C SER A 422 48.45 -39.90 31.23
N ASP A 423 49.72 -40.30 31.21
CA ASP A 423 50.51 -40.57 32.42
C ASP A 423 50.62 -39.32 33.33
N GLU A 424 50.50 -38.13 32.75
CA GLU A 424 50.52 -36.85 33.45
C GLU A 424 49.14 -36.37 33.93
N ALA A 425 48.05 -37.11 33.64
CA ALA A 425 46.67 -36.67 33.85
C ALA A 425 46.35 -36.21 35.28
N TRP A 426 46.99 -36.86 36.26
CA TRP A 426 46.77 -36.62 37.69
C TRP A 426 47.96 -35.93 38.36
N THR A 427 48.94 -35.48 37.58
CA THR A 427 50.06 -34.70 38.10
C THR A 427 49.63 -33.26 38.35
N SER A 428 49.92 -32.76 39.56
CA SER A 428 49.63 -31.38 39.90
C SER A 428 50.58 -30.47 39.12
N LYS A 429 50.07 -29.54 38.32
CA LYS A 429 50.89 -28.48 37.69
C LYS A 429 51.63 -27.60 38.72
N PHE A 430 51.33 -27.75 40.01
CA PHE A 430 51.95 -27.02 41.11
C PHE A 430 52.93 -27.86 41.93
N SER A 431 53.11 -29.17 41.65
CA SER A 431 54.08 -29.98 42.40
C SER A 431 55.52 -29.50 42.20
N GLU A 432 55.83 -28.97 41.02
CA GLU A 432 57.14 -28.36 40.71
C GLU A 432 57.35 -27.01 41.43
N ILE A 433 56.27 -26.33 41.83
CA ILE A 433 56.34 -25.02 42.51
C ILE A 433 56.47 -25.19 44.03
N THR A 434 55.99 -26.30 44.60
CA THR A 434 56.11 -26.59 46.03
C THR A 434 57.48 -27.11 46.45
N GLU A 435 58.33 -27.60 45.54
CA GLU A 435 59.71 -28.00 45.88
C GLU A 435 60.62 -26.80 46.20
N ASP A 436 60.23 -25.58 45.82
CA ASP A 436 60.95 -24.33 46.11
C ASP A 436 60.39 -23.55 47.33
N ILE A 437 59.34 -24.05 48.00
CA ILE A 437 58.78 -23.41 49.22
C ILE A 437 59.40 -24.07 50.47
N ASP A 438 60.66 -23.73 50.68
CA ASP A 438 61.33 -23.43 51.95
C ASP A 438 61.01 -24.33 53.18
N GLU A 439 61.81 -25.38 53.37
CA GLU A 439 61.98 -26.10 54.64
C GLU A 439 62.66 -25.25 55.75
N GLN A 440 63.05 -23.99 55.51
CA GLN A 440 63.70 -23.17 56.53
C GLN A 440 62.77 -22.16 57.19
N ARG A 441 61.88 -22.61 58.08
CA ARG A 441 61.37 -21.77 59.17
C ARG A 441 60.76 -22.56 60.34
N THR A 442 61.62 -23.25 61.09
CA THR A 442 61.35 -23.47 62.53
C THR A 442 61.91 -22.29 63.32
N PRO A 443 61.09 -21.58 64.13
CA PRO A 443 61.56 -20.50 64.98
C PRO A 443 62.28 -21.04 66.22
N GLN A 444 63.46 -20.49 66.51
CA GLN A 444 64.03 -20.45 67.87
C GLN A 444 63.90 -19.04 68.43
#